data_AF-A0A529L045-F1
#
_entry.id   AF-A0A529L045-F1
#
_cell.length_a   1.000
_cell.length_b   1.000
_cell.length_c   1.000
_cell.angle_alpha   90.00
_cell.angle_beta   90.00
_cell.angle_gamma   90.00
#
_symmetry.space_group_name_H-M   'P 1'
#
loop_
_entity.id
_entity.type
_entity.pdbx_description
1 polymer ?
#
loop_
_entity_poly.entity_id
_entity_poly.type
_entity_poly.pdbx_seq_one_letter_code
_entity_poly.pdbx_strand_id
1 'polypeptide(L)'
;QVRRSRRGYFANISYVDDKLGELVDVLKRTRMLDDTTILFCSDHGDMLGERGLWFKMSFFEGSARVPLMIAGKGVPAGLVKAPVSNLDVTPT
;
A
#
# COMPACT_ATOMS: atom_id res chain seq x y z
N GLN A 1 -20.00 16.73 2.58
CA GLN A 1 -19.02 16.15 3.54
C GLN A 1 -18.09 15.13 2.86
N VAL A 2 -18.61 14.14 2.11
CA VAL A 2 -17.83 13.10 1.37
C VAL A 2 -16.56 13.62 0.65
N ARG A 3 -16.70 14.67 -0.17
CA ARG A 3 -15.56 15.25 -0.94
C ARG A 3 -14.40 15.71 -0.06
N ARG A 4 -14.69 16.31 1.10
CA ARG A 4 -13.66 16.81 2.02
C ARG A 4 -12.94 15.65 2.72
N SER A 5 -13.69 14.62 3.15
CA SER A 5 -13.09 13.43 3.75
C SER A 5 -12.16 12.70 2.77
N ARG A 6 -12.60 12.49 1.52
CA ARG A 6 -11.75 11.88 0.47
C ARG A 6 -10.52 12.74 0.15
N ARG A 7 -10.68 14.07 0.11
CA ARG A 7 -9.53 14.98 -0.06
C ARG A 7 -8.53 14.83 1.08
N GLY A 8 -8.98 14.76 2.33
CA GLY A 8 -8.11 14.53 3.48
C GLY A 8 -7.42 13.17 3.43
N TYR A 9 -8.15 12.12 3.05
CA TYR A 9 -7.60 10.77 2.86
C TYR A 9 -6.50 10.74 1.80
N PHE A 10 -6.73 11.33 0.62
CA PHE A 10 -5.72 11.40 -0.44
C PHE A 10 -4.54 12.31 -0.08
N ALA A 11 -4.76 13.39 0.67
CA ALA A 11 -3.67 14.21 1.19
C ALA A 11 -2.76 13.40 2.13
N ASN A 12 -3.33 12.53 2.97
CA ASN A 12 -2.54 11.65 3.83
C ASN A 12 -1.81 10.55 3.05
N ILE A 13 -2.34 10.09 1.91
CA ILE A 13 -1.58 9.21 1.01
C ILE A 13 -0.34 9.93 0.48
N SER A 14 -0.46 11.16 -0.01
CA SER A 14 0.70 11.96 -0.44
C SER A 14 1.70 12.18 0.70
N TYR A 15 1.22 12.43 1.92
CA TYR A 15 2.08 12.52 3.10
C TYR A 15 2.86 11.22 3.36
N VAL A 16 2.23 10.05 3.24
CA VAL A 16 2.92 8.76 3.41
C VAL A 16 3.92 8.51 2.28
N ASP A 17 3.60 8.93 1.05
CA ASP A 17 4.52 8.85 -0.09
C ASP A 17 5.81 9.65 0.15
N ASP A 18 5.70 10.88 0.69
CA ASP A 18 6.87 11.67 1.10
C ASP A 18 7.74 10.90 2.11
N LYS A 19 7.11 10.22 3.08
CA LYS A 19 7.82 9.40 4.08
C LYS A 19 8.47 8.15 3.49
N LEU A 20 7.84 7.51 2.52
CA LEU A 20 8.46 6.42 1.77
C LEU A 20 9.70 6.93 1.02
N GLY A 21 9.62 8.13 0.42
CA GLY A 21 10.74 8.81 -0.21
C GLY A 21 11.92 9.01 0.74
N GLU A 22 11.67 9.49 1.96
CA GLU A 22 12.68 9.65 3.02
C GLU A 22 13.37 8.31 3.37
N LEU A 23 12.61 7.22 3.53
CA LEU A 23 13.16 5.89 3.82
C LEU A 23 14.04 5.36 2.69
N VAL A 24 13.56 5.48 1.44
CA VAL A 24 14.32 5.06 0.26
C VAL A 24 15.58 5.90 0.08
N ASP A 25 15.52 7.20 0.35
CA ASP A 25 16.69 8.08 0.32
C ASP A 25 17.77 7.66 1.33
N VAL A 26 17.36 7.28 2.55
CA VAL A 26 18.30 6.73 3.55
C VAL A 26 18.99 5.48 3.00
N LEU A 27 18.24 4.52 2.46
CA LEU A 27 18.81 3.30 1.87
C LEU A 27 19.78 3.58 0.71
N LYS A 28 19.50 4.60 -0.10
CA LYS A 28 20.42 5.06 -1.18
C LYS A 28 21.70 5.63 -0.60
N ARG A 29 21.59 6.57 0.36
CA ARG A 29 22.76 7.24 0.96
C ARG A 29 23.66 6.29 1.74
N THR A 30 23.10 5.25 2.34
CA THR A 30 23.86 4.20 3.02
C THR A 30 24.36 3.09 2.08
N ARG A 31 24.05 3.17 0.78
CA ARG A 31 24.39 2.16 -0.25
C ARG A 31 23.81 0.77 0.06
N MET A 32 22.68 0.74 0.74
CA MET A 32 21.98 -0.51 1.12
C MET A 32 20.82 -0.84 0.18
N LEU A 33 20.38 0.11 -0.66
CA LEU A 33 19.19 -0.06 -1.48
C LEU A 33 19.24 -1.31 -2.38
N ASP A 34 20.37 -1.57 -3.04
CA ASP A 34 20.50 -2.66 -4.02
C ASP A 34 20.45 -4.07 -3.38
N ASP A 35 20.72 -4.16 -2.07
CA ASP A 35 20.66 -5.38 -1.28
C ASP A 35 19.46 -5.41 -0.31
N THR A 36 18.49 -4.49 -0.48
CA THR A 36 17.27 -4.43 0.34
C THR A 36 16.04 -4.85 -0.46
N THR A 37 15.26 -5.77 0.10
CA THR A 37 13.89 -6.03 -0.37
C THR A 37 12.92 -5.08 0.31
N ILE A 38 12.11 -4.38 -0.49
CA ILE A 38 11.07 -3.46 -0.03
C ILE A 38 9.70 -4.09 -0.29
N LEU A 39 8.92 -4.26 0.77
CA LEU A 39 7.53 -4.69 0.71
C LEU A 39 6.62 -3.54 1.15
N PHE A 40 5.64 -3.20 0.33
CA PHE A 40 4.60 -2.24 0.65
C PHE A 40 3.25 -2.95 0.71
N CYS A 41 2.58 -2.87 1.86
CA CYS A 41 1.27 -3.47 2.10
C CYS A 41 0.39 -2.60 3.01
N SER A 42 -0.91 -2.92 3.07
CA SER A 42 -1.86 -2.35 4.04
C SER A 42 -2.61 -3.48 4.75
N ASP A 43 -3.13 -3.23 5.95
CA ASP A 43 -3.87 -4.20 6.75
C ASP A 43 -5.32 -4.38 6.27
N HIS A 44 -6.00 -3.28 5.91
CA HIS A 44 -7.33 -3.24 5.30
C HIS A 44 -7.50 -2.00 4.39
N GLY A 45 -8.61 -1.96 3.66
CA GLY A 45 -9.02 -0.82 2.84
C GLY A 45 -10.04 0.11 3.54
N ASP A 46 -10.53 1.13 2.84
CA ASP A 46 -11.62 2.00 3.31
C ASP A 46 -12.66 2.20 2.20
N MET A 47 -13.95 2.09 2.56
CA MET A 47 -15.08 2.28 1.65
C MET A 47 -15.20 3.72 1.13
N LEU A 48 -14.63 4.73 1.80
CA LEU A 48 -14.53 6.12 1.33
C LEU A 48 -15.85 6.72 0.78
N GLY A 49 -16.98 6.37 1.40
CA GLY A 49 -18.31 6.84 1.04
C GLY A 49 -18.97 6.07 -0.10
N GLU A 50 -18.32 5.06 -0.67
CA GLU A 50 -18.91 4.20 -1.70
C GLU A 50 -20.08 3.40 -1.11
N ARG A 51 -21.19 3.33 -1.85
CA ARG A 51 -22.45 2.69 -1.39
C ARG A 51 -23.00 3.31 -0.09
N GLY A 52 -22.59 4.54 0.24
CA GLY A 52 -22.92 5.19 1.50
C GLY A 52 -22.16 4.66 2.72
N LEU A 53 -21.25 3.70 2.53
CA LEU A 53 -20.46 3.07 3.57
C LEU A 53 -19.12 3.80 3.77
N TRP A 54 -18.59 3.72 4.98
CA TRP A 54 -17.30 4.29 5.38
C TRP A 54 -16.49 3.28 6.16
N PHE A 55 -15.17 3.50 6.21
CA PHE A 55 -14.24 2.63 6.94
C PHE A 55 -14.23 1.23 6.34
N LYS A 56 -14.14 0.21 7.18
CA LYS A 56 -13.91 -1.19 6.82
C LYS A 56 -15.08 -2.07 7.30
N MET A 57 -14.79 -3.28 7.77
CA MET A 57 -15.76 -4.21 8.35
C MET A 57 -16.81 -4.78 7.37
N SER A 58 -16.52 -4.75 6.07
CA SER A 58 -17.30 -5.47 5.05
C SER A 58 -16.38 -6.17 4.05
N PHE A 59 -16.92 -7.16 3.33
CA PHE A 59 -16.20 -7.85 2.26
C PHE A 59 -16.35 -7.16 0.89
N PHE A 60 -16.85 -5.93 0.85
CA PHE A 60 -16.81 -5.16 -0.39
C PHE A 60 -15.38 -4.72 -0.71
N GLU A 61 -15.10 -4.60 -2.01
CA GLU A 61 -13.76 -4.37 -2.56
C GLU A 61 -13.01 -3.24 -1.85
N GLY A 62 -13.64 -2.07 -1.66
CA GLY A 62 -13.01 -0.92 -1.01
C GLY A 62 -12.56 -1.18 0.44
N SER A 63 -13.24 -2.06 1.16
CA SER A 63 -12.91 -2.44 2.55
C SER A 63 -11.92 -3.60 2.61
N ALA A 64 -12.07 -4.60 1.73
CA ALA A 64 -11.32 -5.85 1.79
C ALA A 64 -10.01 -5.85 0.99
N ARG A 65 -9.93 -5.11 -0.12
CA ARG A 65 -8.72 -5.10 -0.96
C ARG A 65 -7.70 -4.11 -0.45
N VAL A 66 -6.44 -4.54 -0.49
CA VAL A 66 -5.27 -3.77 -0.07
C VAL A 66 -4.19 -3.81 -1.14
N PRO A 67 -3.33 -2.77 -1.24
CA PRO A 67 -2.14 -2.83 -2.07
C PRO A 67 -1.14 -3.85 -1.52
N LEU A 68 -0.44 -4.53 -2.41
CA LEU A 68 0.72 -5.37 -2.10
C LEU A 68 1.74 -5.22 -3.24
N MET A 69 2.94 -4.75 -2.92
CA MET A 69 4.04 -4.59 -3.87
C MET A 69 5.34 -5.09 -3.23
N ILE A 70 6.18 -5.77 -4.02
CA ILE A 70 7.49 -6.26 -3.61
C ILE A 70 8.51 -5.81 -4.65
N ALA A 71 9.60 -5.18 -4.21
CA ALA A 71 10.71 -4.76 -5.04
C ALA A 71 12.04 -5.15 -4.39
N GLY A 72 13.03 -5.51 -5.19
CA GLY A 72 14.34 -5.91 -4.69
C GLY A 72 15.11 -6.71 -5.73
N LYS A 73 16.34 -7.08 -5.39
CA LYS A 73 17.21 -7.89 -6.24
C LYS A 73 16.56 -9.25 -6.55
N GLY A 74 16.44 -9.57 -7.84
CA GLY A 74 15.84 -10.83 -8.30
C GLY A 74 14.30 -10.84 -8.36
N VAL A 75 13.62 -9.75 -7.97
CA VAL A 75 12.17 -9.63 -8.11
C VAL A 75 11.84 -8.99 -9.46
N PRO A 76 11.22 -9.71 -10.42
CA PRO A 76 10.89 -9.14 -11.71
C PRO A 76 9.75 -8.12 -11.58
N ALA A 77 9.91 -6.98 -12.26
CA ALA A 77 8.83 -6.00 -12.35
C ALA A 77 7.66 -6.56 -13.17
N GLY A 78 6.44 -6.43 -12.65
CA GLY A 78 5.25 -6.91 -13.35
C GLY A 78 3.97 -6.72 -12.55
N LEU A 79 2.84 -6.83 -13.25
CA LEU A 79 1.51 -6.83 -12.63
C LEU A 79 1.04 -8.27 -12.46
N VAL A 80 0.90 -8.72 -11.22
CA VAL A 80 0.27 -9.99 -10.88
C VAL A 80 -1.23 -9.76 -10.71
N LYS A 81 -2.05 -10.45 -11.52
CA LYS A 81 -3.52 -10.32 -11.50
C LYS A 81 -4.22 -11.43 -10.70
N ALA A 82 -3.51 -12.51 -10.39
CA ALA A 82 -4.06 -13.58 -9.57
C ALA A 82 -4.35 -13.05 -8.15
N PRO A 83 -5.50 -13.39 -7.54
CA PRO A 83 -5.78 -13.03 -6.15
C PRO A 83 -4.73 -13.63 -5.20
N VAL A 84 -4.31 -12.81 -4.25
CA VAL A 84 -3.38 -13.16 -3.16
C VAL A 84 -3.91 -12.59 -1.85
N SER A 85 -3.32 -12.98 -0.73
CA SER A 85 -3.73 -12.60 0.63
C SER A 85 -2.58 -11.99 1.41
N ASN A 86 -2.90 -11.13 2.39
CA ASN A 86 -1.94 -10.69 3.39
C ASN A 86 -1.36 -11.88 4.21
N LEU A 87 -2.06 -13.02 4.26
CA LEU A 87 -1.54 -14.25 4.86
C LEU A 87 -0.32 -14.81 4.14
N ASP A 88 -0.17 -14.47 2.85
CA ASP A 88 0.93 -14.94 2.01
C ASP A 88 2.22 -14.14 2.27
N VAL A 89 2.15 -13.01 2.98
CA VAL A 89 3.32 -12.16 3.26
C VAL A 89 4.36 -12.89 4.13
N THR A 90 3.94 -13.58 5.19
CA THR A 90 4.87 -14.32 6.07
C THR A 90 5.62 -15.46 5.38
N PRO A 91 4.98 -16.31 4.53
CA PRO A 91 5.70 -17.37 3.82
C PRO A 91 6.46 -16.94 2.56
N THR A 92 6.35 -15.67 2.14
CA THR A 92 7.07 -15.12 0.97
C THR A 92 8.51 -14.77 1.33
#